data_AF-A0A238L5J5-F1
#
_entry.id   AF-A0A238L5J5-F1
#
_cell.length_a   1.000
_cell.length_b   1.000
_cell.length_c   1.000
_cell.angle_alpha   90.00
_cell.angle_beta   90.00
_cell.angle_gamma   90.00
#
_symmetry.space_group_name_H-M   'P 1'
#
loop_
_entity.id
_entity.type
_entity.pdbx_description
1 polymer ?
#
loop_
_entity_poly.entity_id
_entity_poly.type
_entity_poly.pdbx_seq_one_letter_code
_entity_poly.pdbx_strand_id
1 'polypeptide(L)'
;MSEREPLAMPNFDTDLDDFSPRTPGPAGQGAPVSKPIPRAAETRKAVDAVSLFPSREASTDGQLNLKGPQHVLDRFKAMCKADRRPYYDMLEILMDGHDRSKM
;
A
#
# COMPACT_ATOMS: atom_id res chain seq x y z
N MET A 1 -3.21 -54.61 -6.40
CA MET A 1 -3.69 -53.31 -5.89
C MET A 1 -2.70 -52.88 -4.83
N SER A 2 -1.80 -51.94 -5.14
CA SER A 2 -0.77 -51.52 -4.19
C SER A 2 -1.37 -50.53 -3.19
N GLU A 3 -1.27 -50.87 -1.91
CA GLU A 3 -1.78 -50.10 -0.78
C GLU A 3 -1.00 -48.78 -0.66
N ARG A 4 -1.70 -47.64 -0.74
CA ARG A 4 -1.11 -46.32 -0.49
C ARG A 4 -1.08 -46.09 1.02
N GLU A 5 0.09 -46.21 1.62
CA GLU A 5 0.32 -45.82 3.02
C GLU A 5 0.29 -44.28 3.15
N PRO A 6 -0.54 -43.70 4.04
CA PRO A 6 -0.54 -42.26 4.26
C PRO A 6 0.74 -41.84 5.01
N LEU A 7 1.47 -40.87 4.47
CA LEU A 7 2.61 -40.26 5.18
C LEU A 7 2.11 -39.64 6.51
N ALA A 8 2.77 -40.01 7.60
CA ALA A 8 2.52 -39.41 8.91
C ALA A 8 2.74 -37.89 8.84
N MET A 9 1.74 -37.12 9.28
CA MET A 9 1.88 -35.67 9.39
C MET A 9 2.89 -35.34 10.51
N PRO A 10 3.87 -34.45 10.28
CA PRO A 10 4.77 -34.00 11.33
C PRO A 10 3.98 -33.22 12.40
N ASN A 11 4.30 -33.47 13.67
CA ASN A 11 3.71 -32.74 14.80
C ASN A 11 4.29 -31.31 14.85
N PHE A 12 3.49 -30.33 14.42
CA PHE A 12 3.85 -28.90 14.31
C PHE A 12 4.08 -28.17 15.65
N ASP A 13 3.89 -28.83 16.79
CA ASP A 13 4.03 -28.21 18.12
C ASP A 13 5.49 -27.88 18.47
N THR A 14 6.46 -28.60 17.88
CA THR A 14 7.88 -28.48 18.26
C THR A 14 8.61 -27.33 17.56
N ASP A 15 8.11 -26.85 16.41
CA ASP A 15 8.79 -25.83 15.58
C ASP A 15 8.27 -24.40 15.82
N LEU A 16 7.27 -24.20 16.68
CA LEU A 16 6.67 -22.88 16.91
C LEU A 16 7.51 -21.97 17.84
N ASP A 17 8.44 -22.55 18.62
CA ASP A 17 9.28 -21.81 19.57
C ASP A 17 10.50 -21.12 18.92
N ASP A 18 10.90 -21.51 17.70
CA ASP A 18 12.07 -20.92 17.00
C ASP A 18 11.82 -19.49 16.50
N PHE A 19 10.54 -19.09 16.40
CA PHE A 19 10.12 -17.74 15.97
C PHE A 19 9.82 -16.78 17.13
N SER A 20 10.08 -17.19 18.37
CA SER A 20 9.92 -16.30 19.52
C SER A 20 11.02 -15.22 19.53
N PRO A 21 10.68 -13.91 19.58
CA PRO A 21 11.67 -12.85 19.62
C PRO A 21 12.54 -13.00 20.87
N ARG A 22 13.88 -13.12 20.69
CA ARG A 22 14.84 -13.23 21.81
C ARG A 22 14.63 -12.06 22.79
N THR A 23 14.10 -12.37 23.97
CA THR A 23 14.10 -11.46 25.11
C THR A 23 15.55 -11.27 25.59
N PRO A 24 16.06 -10.03 25.71
CA PRO A 24 17.41 -9.80 26.21
C PRO A 24 17.47 -10.06 27.72
N GLY A 25 17.91 -11.26 28.12
CA GLY A 25 18.38 -11.56 29.47
C GLY A 25 19.77 -10.94 29.74
N PRO A 26 20.15 -10.75 31.02
CA PRO A 26 21.30 -9.92 31.37
C PRO A 26 22.64 -10.62 31.15
N ALA A 27 23.59 -9.85 30.60
CA ALA A 27 25.04 -9.98 30.75
C ALA A 27 25.70 -11.33 30.43
N GLY A 28 25.80 -11.63 29.13
CA GLY A 28 26.78 -12.55 28.56
C GLY A 28 27.63 -11.83 27.51
N GLN A 29 28.92 -11.72 27.80
CA GLN A 29 30.00 -11.02 27.09
C GLN A 29 29.89 -11.01 25.54
N GLY A 30 29.85 -9.82 24.97
CA GLY A 30 29.99 -9.55 23.53
C GLY A 30 29.86 -8.05 23.26
N ALA A 31 30.94 -7.42 22.79
CA ALA A 31 31.16 -5.97 22.69
C ALA A 31 30.01 -5.14 22.06
N PRO A 32 29.73 -3.90 22.52
CA PRO A 32 28.85 -2.99 21.81
C PRO A 32 29.65 -2.25 20.73
N VAL A 33 29.50 -2.67 19.47
CA VAL A 33 29.82 -1.78 18.35
C VAL A 33 28.59 -0.92 18.08
N SER A 34 28.52 0.21 18.78
CA SER A 34 27.59 1.29 18.47
C SER A 34 27.98 1.95 17.14
N LYS A 35 27.40 1.47 16.03
CA LYS A 35 27.37 2.25 14.79
C LYS A 35 26.19 3.23 14.84
N PRO A 36 26.38 4.53 14.51
CA PRO A 36 25.28 5.46 14.42
C PRO A 36 24.35 5.04 13.28
N ILE A 37 23.05 4.98 13.56
CA ILE A 37 22.00 4.68 12.60
C ILE A 37 21.66 6.00 11.89
N PRO A 38 22.10 6.27 10.64
CA PRO A 38 21.40 7.25 9.84
C PRO A 38 20.04 6.65 9.48
N ARG A 39 18.98 7.46 9.54
CA ARG A 39 17.57 7.10 9.35
C ARG A 39 17.38 6.01 8.28
N ALA A 40 17.13 4.78 8.72
CA ALA A 40 16.78 3.65 7.86
C ALA A 40 15.57 3.93 6.95
N ALA A 41 14.74 4.94 7.27
CA ALA A 41 13.63 5.39 6.44
C ALA A 41 14.07 6.12 5.15
N GLU A 42 15.15 6.91 5.19
CA GLU A 42 15.63 7.69 4.05
C GLU A 42 16.36 6.79 3.05
N THR A 43 17.14 5.83 3.55
CA THR A 43 17.85 4.86 2.70
C THR A 43 16.88 3.92 1.98
N ARG A 44 15.79 3.48 2.63
CA ARG A 44 14.75 2.66 1.98
C ARG A 44 14.06 3.41 0.83
N LYS A 45 13.74 4.69 1.03
CA LYS A 45 13.13 5.56 -0.01
C LYS A 45 14.06 5.74 -1.22
N ALA A 46 15.35 5.92 -0.97
CA ALA A 46 16.35 6.09 -2.04
C ALA A 46 16.56 4.78 -2.85
N VAL A 47 16.54 3.62 -2.19
CA VAL A 47 16.70 2.32 -2.87
C VAL A 47 15.47 1.96 -3.71
N ASP A 48 14.26 2.30 -3.26
CA ASP A 48 13.01 2.12 -4.03
C ASP A 48 12.98 3.04 -5.27
N ALA A 49 13.51 4.27 -5.15
CA ALA A 49 13.61 5.22 -6.26
C ALA A 49 14.64 4.80 -7.33
N VAL A 50 15.73 4.13 -6.95
CA VAL A 50 16.73 3.63 -7.91
C VAL A 50 16.35 2.24 -8.46
N SER A 51 15.51 1.49 -7.74
CA SER A 51 14.95 0.20 -8.17
C SER A 51 13.63 0.33 -8.95
N LEU A 52 13.35 1.52 -9.50
CA LEU A 52 12.36 1.72 -10.56
C LEU A 52 12.81 0.92 -11.79
N PHE A 53 12.60 -0.40 -11.73
CA PHE A 53 12.60 -1.28 -12.88
C PHE A 53 11.73 -0.61 -13.95
N PRO A 54 12.21 -0.46 -15.19
CA PRO A 54 11.45 0.16 -16.28
C PRO A 54 10.06 -0.45 -16.54
N SER A 55 9.76 -1.61 -15.94
CA SER A 55 8.47 -2.28 -15.99
C SER A 55 7.42 -1.76 -15.00
N ARG A 56 7.74 -0.85 -14.07
CA ARG A 56 6.73 -0.12 -13.28
C ARG A 56 6.37 1.16 -14.01
N GLU A 57 5.47 1.06 -14.99
CA GLU A 57 4.80 2.24 -15.51
C GLU A 57 4.18 3.01 -14.34
N ALA A 58 4.44 4.31 -14.25
CA ALA A 58 3.81 5.15 -13.24
C ALA A 58 2.30 5.04 -13.43
N SER A 59 1.58 4.64 -12.38
CA SER A 59 0.12 4.56 -12.42
C SER A 59 -0.42 5.90 -12.94
N THR A 60 -1.20 5.86 -14.02
CA THR A 60 -1.83 7.04 -14.61
C THR A 60 -2.92 7.62 -13.70
N ASP A 61 -3.30 6.90 -12.65
CA ASP A 61 -4.21 7.35 -11.61
C ASP A 61 -3.60 8.47 -10.75
N GLY A 62 -4.14 9.68 -10.92
CA GLY A 62 -3.87 10.82 -10.04
C GLY A 62 -4.90 10.91 -8.92
N GLN A 63 -4.45 11.11 -7.68
CA GLN A 63 -5.34 11.37 -6.55
C GLN A 63 -5.62 12.87 -6.41
N LEU A 64 -6.86 13.29 -6.61
CA LEU A 64 -7.32 14.66 -6.36
C LEU A 64 -8.13 14.73 -5.06
N ASN A 65 -7.69 15.57 -4.12
CA ASN A 65 -8.43 15.84 -2.89
C ASN A 65 -9.20 17.15 -3.02
N LEU A 66 -10.53 17.07 -3.09
CA LEU A 66 -11.41 18.24 -3.14
C LEU A 66 -11.79 18.70 -1.72
N LYS A 67 -11.55 19.98 -1.41
CA LYS A 67 -12.06 20.65 -0.20
C LYS A 67 -12.89 21.85 -0.62
N GLY A 68 -14.07 21.99 -0.04
CA GLY A 68 -14.98 23.07 -0.37
C GLY A 68 -16.27 23.04 0.47
N PRO A 69 -17.22 23.93 0.17
CA PRO A 69 -18.50 23.98 0.87
C PRO A 69 -19.27 22.65 0.72
N GLN A 70 -19.78 22.12 1.84
CA GLN A 70 -20.46 20.82 1.89
C GLN A 70 -21.61 20.71 0.88
N HIS A 71 -22.41 21.76 0.72
CA HIS A 71 -23.55 21.79 -0.19
C HIS A 71 -23.16 21.58 -1.67
N VAL A 72 -21.98 22.03 -2.08
CA VAL A 72 -21.47 21.84 -3.46
C VAL A 72 -21.07 20.39 -3.66
N LEU A 73 -20.36 19.80 -2.70
CA LEU A 73 -19.94 18.40 -2.74
C LEU A 73 -21.13 17.45 -2.72
N ASP A 74 -22.15 17.74 -1.92
CA ASP A 74 -23.35 16.91 -1.84
C ASP A 74 -24.16 16.98 -3.13
N ARG A 75 -24.26 18.17 -3.75
CA ARG A 75 -24.90 18.32 -5.06
C ARG A 75 -24.14 17.55 -6.15
N PHE A 76 -22.80 17.60 -6.16
CA PHE A 76 -21.99 16.82 -7.09
C PHE A 76 -22.18 15.31 -6.90
N LYS A 77 -22.17 14.83 -5.65
CA LYS A 77 -22.46 13.42 -5.33
C LYS A 77 -23.85 12.99 -5.76
N ALA A 78 -24.85 13.86 -5.55
CA ALA A 78 -26.22 13.59 -5.98
C ALA A 78 -26.33 13.47 -7.51
N MET A 79 -25.63 14.32 -8.28
CA MET A 79 -25.56 14.20 -9.74
C MET A 79 -24.92 12.88 -10.18
N CYS A 80 -23.78 12.50 -9.60
CA CYS A 80 -23.13 11.22 -9.90
C CYS A 80 -24.04 10.02 -9.59
N LYS A 81 -24.79 10.09 -8.48
CA LYS A 81 -25.73 9.05 -8.07
C LYS A 81 -26.94 8.94 -8.99
N ALA A 82 -27.46 10.06 -9.49
CA ALA A 82 -28.57 10.08 -10.43
C ALA A 82 -28.19 9.40 -11.75
N ASP A 83 -27.00 9.71 -12.27
CA ASP A 83 -26.53 9.18 -13.55
C ASP A 83 -25.85 7.80 -13.43
N ARG A 84 -25.69 7.27 -12.21
CA ARG A 84 -24.99 6.01 -11.89
C ARG A 84 -23.57 5.95 -12.50
N ARG A 85 -22.87 7.08 -12.48
CA ARG A 85 -21.52 7.23 -13.03
C ARG A 85 -20.49 7.34 -11.92
N PRO A 86 -19.25 6.87 -12.17
CA PRO A 86 -18.15 7.12 -11.25
C PRO A 86 -17.82 8.63 -11.21
N TYR A 87 -17.24 9.09 -10.09
CA TYR A 87 -16.96 10.51 -9.87
C TYR A 87 -16.04 11.13 -10.93
N TYR A 88 -15.06 10.38 -11.43
CA TYR A 88 -14.13 10.88 -12.43
C TYR A 88 -14.80 11.10 -13.80
N ASP A 89 -15.71 10.21 -14.21
CA ASP A 89 -16.46 10.32 -15.48
C ASP A 89 -17.41 11.52 -15.46
N MET A 90 -18.08 11.75 -14.32
CA MET A 90 -18.88 12.96 -14.13
C MET A 90 -18.01 14.24 -14.14
N LEU A 91 -16.81 14.17 -13.57
CA LEU A 91 -15.88 15.29 -13.57
C LEU A 91 -15.41 15.64 -14.99
N GLU A 92 -15.12 14.64 -15.82
CA GLU A 92 -14.73 14.81 -17.23
C GLU A 92 -15.82 15.53 -18.03
N ILE A 93 -17.08 15.11 -17.89
CA ILE A 93 -18.23 15.77 -18.55
C ILE A 93 -18.36 17.25 -18.14
N LEU A 94 -18.17 17.54 -16.85
CA LEU A 94 -18.21 18.92 -16.35
C LEU A 94 -17.05 19.76 -16.91
N MET A 95 -15.87 19.17 -17.07
CA MET A 95 -14.71 19.82 -17.69
C MET A 95 -14.95 20.12 -19.17
N ASP A 96 -15.43 19.14 -19.94
CA ASP A 96 -15.77 19.31 -21.36
C ASP A 96 -16.82 20.41 -21.58
N GLY A 97 -17.82 20.50 -20.69
CA GLY A 97 -18.83 21.55 -20.73
C GLY A 97 -18.25 22.93 -20.43
N HIS A 98 -17.34 23.02 -19.47
CA HIS A 98 -16.66 24.27 -19.14
C HIS A 98 -15.77 24.75 -20.30
N ASP A 99 -14.97 23.87 -20.90
CA ASP A 99 -14.05 24.22 -21.98
C ASP A 99 -14.79 24.64 -23.24
N ARG A 100 -15.89 23.93 -23.57
CA ARG A 100 -16.79 24.33 -24.67
C ARG A 100 -17.42 25.69 -24.44
N SER A 101 -17.72 26.05 -23.19
CA SER A 101 -18.28 27.37 -22.85
C SER A 101 -17.24 28.50 -22.86
N LYS A 102 -15.95 28.17 -22.85
CA LYS A 102 -14.85 29.15 -22.88
C LYS A 102 -14.38 29.49 -24.29
N MET A 103 -14.76 28.69 -25.30
CA MET A 103 -14.62 29.02 -26.72
C MET A 103 -15.77 29.89 -27.20
#